data_AF-A0A843GTD7-F1
#
_entry.id   AF-A0A843GTD7-F1
#
_cell.length_a   1.000
_cell.length_b   1.000
_cell.length_c   1.000
_cell.angle_alpha   90.00
_cell.angle_beta   90.00
_cell.angle_gamma   90.00
#
_symmetry.space_group_name_H-M   'P 1'
#
loop_
_entity.id
_entity.type
_entity.pdbx_description
1 polymer ?
#
loop_
_entity_poly.entity_id
_entity_poly.type
_entity_poly.pdbx_seq_one_letter_code
_entity_poly.pdbx_strand_id
1 'polypeptide(L)'
;MEIRKFVNMDDWEIVNSWGSTRNGFKHESRLFHYGNEVENARVCYLNRTWECYTYQTSMREVVEKYILKIKNRIVDDYKFENNIARLTKKHKENVEKLIAEDSRIAQCLELKSQLQYSR
;
A
#
# COMPACT_ATOMS: atom_id res chain seq x y z
N MET A 1 -11.37 -18.34 -10.19
CA MET A 1 -10.21 -17.44 -10.17
C MET A 1 -10.67 -16.18 -10.89
N GLU A 2 -11.22 -15.21 -10.16
CA GLU A 2 -11.53 -13.90 -10.74
C GLU A 2 -10.36 -12.98 -10.42
N ILE A 3 -9.70 -12.51 -11.48
CA ILE A 3 -8.63 -11.52 -11.38
C ILE A 3 -9.26 -10.20 -11.80
N ARG A 4 -9.53 -9.33 -10.82
CA ARG A 4 -9.94 -7.95 -11.12
C ARG A 4 -8.68 -7.08 -11.12
N LYS A 5 -8.31 -6.58 -12.30
CA LYS A 5 -7.21 -5.64 -12.50
C LYS A 5 -7.76 -4.23 -12.35
N PHE A 6 -7.29 -3.50 -11.35
CA PHE A 6 -7.49 -2.05 -11.28
C PHE A 6 -6.21 -1.40 -11.79
N VAL A 7 -6.32 -0.68 -12.91
CA VAL A 7 -5.20 0.06 -13.52
C VAL A 7 -5.45 1.53 -13.29
N ASN A 8 -4.49 2.21 -12.68
CA ASN A 8 -4.51 3.67 -12.55
C ASN A 8 -3.49 4.30 -13.51
N MET A 9 -3.56 5.62 -13.67
CA MET A 9 -2.52 6.43 -14.30
C MET A 9 -1.16 6.24 -13.60
N ASP A 10 -0.08 6.33 -14.38
CA ASP A 10 1.32 6.20 -13.99
C ASP A 10 1.84 4.79 -13.67
N ASP A 11 1.44 3.77 -14.46
CA ASP A 11 1.99 2.41 -14.41
C ASP A 11 1.80 1.67 -13.07
N TRP A 12 0.84 2.12 -12.27
CA TRP A 12 0.39 1.46 -11.04
C TRP A 12 -0.76 0.51 -11.32
N GLU A 13 -0.60 -0.74 -10.92
CA GLU A 13 -1.62 -1.77 -11.08
C GLU A 13 -1.90 -2.48 -9.75
N ILE A 14 -3.18 -2.66 -9.43
CA ILE A 14 -3.59 -3.53 -8.32
C ILE A 14 -4.29 -4.75 -8.89
N VAL A 15 -3.71 -5.91 -8.59
CA VAL A 15 -4.25 -7.22 -8.99
C VAL A 15 -4.91 -7.85 -7.77
N ASN A 16 -6.22 -8.07 -7.88
CA ASN A 16 -7.01 -8.68 -6.82
C ASN A 16 -7.26 -10.15 -7.10
N SER A 17 -7.23 -10.96 -6.05
CA SER A 17 -7.53 -12.38 -6.10
C SER A 17 -8.28 -12.84 -4.86
N TRP A 18 -9.14 -13.84 -5.04
CA TRP A 18 -9.86 -14.52 -3.98
C TRP A 18 -9.36 -15.95 -3.83
N GLY A 19 -9.37 -16.46 -2.59
CA GLY A 19 -9.11 -17.87 -2.33
C GLY A 19 -9.77 -18.37 -1.05
N SER A 20 -10.03 -19.67 -0.98
CA SER A 20 -10.48 -20.33 0.25
C SER A 20 -9.34 -20.43 1.27
N THR A 21 -9.70 -20.38 2.55
CA THR A 21 -8.82 -20.74 3.66
C THR A 21 -9.44 -21.89 4.45
N ARG A 22 -8.71 -22.50 5.39
CA ARG A 22 -9.22 -23.65 6.17
C ARG A 22 -10.56 -23.37 6.85
N ASN A 23 -10.79 -22.13 7.31
CA ASN A 23 -11.94 -21.75 8.11
C ASN A 23 -12.79 -20.63 7.46
N GLY A 24 -12.60 -20.34 6.17
CA GLY A 24 -13.26 -19.21 5.52
C GLY A 24 -12.69 -18.90 4.14
N PHE A 25 -12.47 -17.63 3.84
CA PHE A 25 -11.91 -17.16 2.57
C PHE A 25 -11.00 -15.94 2.78
N LYS A 26 -10.26 -15.58 1.73
CA LYS A 26 -9.36 -14.42 1.73
C LYS A 26 -9.54 -13.58 0.47
N HIS A 27 -9.35 -12.28 0.65
CA HIS A 27 -9.07 -11.34 -0.42
C HIS A 27 -7.59 -10.99 -0.37
N GLU A 28 -6.92 -11.05 -1.51
CA GLU A 28 -5.50 -10.73 -1.64
C GLU A 28 -5.33 -9.71 -2.76
N SER A 29 -4.65 -8.62 -2.44
CA SER A 29 -4.34 -7.52 -3.36
C SER A 29 -2.84 -7.40 -3.48
N ARG A 30 -2.35 -7.35 -4.71
CA ARG A 30 -0.93 -7.17 -5.04
C ARG A 30 -0.77 -5.87 -5.81
N LEU A 31 0.18 -5.05 -5.37
CA LEU A 31 0.51 -3.77 -5.97
C LEU A 31 1.72 -3.94 -6.89
N PHE A 32 1.58 -3.48 -8.12
CA PHE A 32 2.62 -3.49 -9.13
C PHE A 32 2.95 -2.06 -9.55
N HIS A 33 4.23 -1.83 -9.86
CA HIS A 33 4.72 -0.60 -10.44
C HIS A 33 5.66 -0.95 -11.60
N TYR A 34 5.36 -0.45 -12.80
CA TYR A 34 6.09 -0.81 -14.04
C TYR A 34 6.22 -2.34 -14.21
N GLY A 35 5.14 -3.09 -13.92
CA GLY A 35 5.10 -4.55 -14.04
C GLY A 35 5.84 -5.34 -12.94
N ASN A 36 6.49 -4.67 -11.99
CA ASN A 36 7.15 -5.34 -10.86
C ASN A 36 6.25 -5.33 -9.62
N GLU A 37 6.10 -6.49 -8.96
CA GLU A 37 5.38 -6.56 -7.68
C GLU A 37 6.17 -5.82 -6.60
N VAL A 38 5.56 -4.80 -5.98
CA VAL A 38 6.21 -3.98 -4.95
C VAL A 38 5.71 -4.28 -3.54
N GLU A 39 4.46 -4.73 -3.42
CA GLU A 39 3.84 -5.04 -2.13
C GLU A 39 2.60 -5.93 -2.26
N ASN A 40 2.25 -6.63 -1.17
CA ASN A 40 1.00 -7.40 -1.09
C ASN A 40 0.27 -7.23 0.25
N ALA A 41 -1.05 -7.45 0.20
CA ALA A 41 -1.87 -7.53 1.40
C ALA A 41 -2.93 -8.62 1.25
N ARG A 42 -3.25 -9.27 2.37
CA ARG A 42 -4.30 -10.28 2.44
C ARG A 42 -5.20 -10.00 3.63
N VAL A 43 -6.50 -10.10 3.41
CA VAL A 43 -7.52 -10.00 4.46
C VAL A 43 -8.31 -11.31 4.47
N CYS A 44 -8.40 -11.92 5.65
CA CYS A 44 -9.12 -13.18 5.86
C CYS A 44 -10.50 -12.90 6.48
N TYR A 45 -11.52 -13.58 5.99
CA TYR A 45 -12.89 -13.48 6.48
C TYR A 45 -13.39 -14.86 6.88
N LEU A 46 -14.02 -14.95 8.05
CA LEU A 46 -14.62 -16.20 8.54
C LEU A 46 -16.01 -16.45 7.91
N ASN A 47 -16.78 -15.39 7.69
CA ASN A 47 -18.16 -15.48 7.21
C ASN A 47 -18.33 -14.79 5.85
N ARG A 48 -19.13 -15.39 4.95
CA ARG A 48 -19.34 -14.89 3.57
C ARG A 48 -20.16 -13.60 3.46
N THR A 49 -20.77 -13.13 4.53
CA THR A 49 -21.50 -11.84 4.55
C THR A 49 -20.61 -10.62 4.34
N TRP A 50 -19.28 -10.77 4.44
CA TRP A 50 -18.32 -9.70 4.13
C TRP A 50 -18.03 -9.54 2.62
N GLU A 51 -18.70 -10.32 1.74
CA GLU A 51 -18.58 -10.24 0.27
C GLU A 51 -19.00 -8.88 -0.31
N CYS A 52 -19.81 -8.09 0.40
CA CYS A 52 -20.21 -6.75 -0.03
C CYS A 52 -19.05 -5.73 -0.08
N TYR A 53 -17.93 -6.01 0.60
CA TYR A 53 -16.69 -5.21 0.55
C TYR A 53 -15.64 -5.88 -0.33
N THR A 54 -15.98 -6.12 -1.60
CA THR A 54 -15.12 -6.90 -2.50
C THR A 54 -13.78 -6.18 -2.71
N TYR A 55 -12.72 -6.75 -2.15
CA TYR A 55 -11.33 -6.29 -2.23
C TYR A 55 -10.98 -4.89 -1.69
N GLN A 56 -11.94 -4.01 -1.39
CA GLN A 56 -11.67 -2.63 -0.93
C GLN A 56 -10.69 -2.58 0.26
N THR A 57 -10.89 -3.44 1.27
CA THR A 57 -10.02 -3.50 2.44
C THR A 57 -8.61 -3.95 2.07
N SER A 58 -8.46 -5.01 1.27
CA SER A 58 -7.14 -5.52 0.87
C SER A 58 -6.40 -4.56 -0.06
N MET A 59 -7.12 -3.84 -0.93
CA MET A 59 -6.57 -2.81 -1.81
C MET A 59 -6.06 -1.60 -1.01
N ARG A 60 -6.83 -1.13 -0.01
CA ARG A 60 -6.38 -0.05 0.86
C ARG A 60 -5.15 -0.48 1.67
N GLU A 61 -5.18 -1.70 2.22
CA GLU A 61 -4.10 -2.22 3.04
C GLU A 61 -2.79 -2.36 2.26
N VAL A 62 -2.82 -2.81 0.99
CA VAL A 62 -1.60 -2.94 0.18
C VAL A 62 -0.96 -1.59 -0.12
N VAL A 63 -1.76 -0.56 -0.41
CA VAL A 63 -1.26 0.80 -0.65
C VAL A 63 -0.69 1.41 0.63
N GLU A 64 -1.39 1.26 1.77
CA GLU A 64 -0.91 1.75 3.06
C GLU A 64 0.39 1.09 3.51
N LYS A 65 0.53 -0.24 3.30
CA LYS A 65 1.77 -0.97 3.57
C LYS A 65 2.92 -0.44 2.73
N TYR A 66 2.70 -0.21 1.43
CA TYR A 66 3.74 0.29 0.55
C TYR A 66 4.17 1.72 0.91
N ILE A 67 3.22 2.61 1.24
CA ILE A 67 3.54 3.96 1.76
C ILE A 67 4.39 3.87 3.03
N LEU A 68 4.02 3.00 3.97
CA LEU A 68 4.77 2.82 5.22
C LEU A 68 6.19 2.30 4.95
N LYS A 69 6.35 1.37 4.01
CA LYS A 69 7.64 0.84 3.57
C LYS A 69 8.55 1.93 3.00
N ILE A 70 8.03 2.81 2.13
CA ILE A 70 8.81 3.95 1.61
C ILE A 70 9.20 4.89 2.74
N LYS A 71 8.25 5.26 3.62
CA LYS A 71 8.53 6.16 4.76
C LYS A 71 9.63 5.61 5.67
N ASN A 72 9.56 4.32 6.00
CA ASN A 72 10.59 3.67 6.82
C ASN A 72 11.95 3.67 6.12
N ARG A 73 11.97 3.39 4.82
CA ARG A 73 13.21 3.46 4.03
C ARG A 73 13.82 4.86 4.05
N ILE A 74 13.02 5.91 3.83
CA ILE A 74 13.50 7.32 3.91
C ILE A 74 14.08 7.61 5.30
N VAL A 75 13.41 7.16 6.37
CA VAL A 75 13.90 7.33 7.74
C VAL A 75 15.24 6.63 7.95
N ASP A 76 15.38 5.41 7.45
CA ASP A 76 16.60 4.61 7.62
C ASP A 76 17.76 5.15 6.79
N ASP A 77 17.51 5.53 5.53
CA ASP A 77 18.48 6.17 4.64
C ASP A 77 18.96 7.50 5.26
N TYR A 78 18.04 8.33 5.78
CA TYR A 78 18.38 9.58 6.45
C TYR A 78 19.25 9.36 7.69
N LYS A 79 18.92 8.36 8.52
CA LYS A 79 19.71 8.02 9.71
C LYS A 79 21.12 7.56 9.33
N PHE A 80 21.22 6.77 8.28
CA PHE A 80 22.49 6.26 7.76
C PHE A 80 23.38 7.40 7.24
N GLU A 81 22.85 8.26 6.37
CA GLU A 81 23.58 9.39 5.78
C GLU A 81 24.06 10.40 6.83
N ASN A 82 23.25 10.64 7.87
CA ASN A 82 23.59 11.58 8.93
C ASN A 82 24.32 10.91 10.11
N ASN A 83 24.54 9.59 10.06
CA ASN A 83 25.13 8.78 11.12
C ASN A 83 24.47 9.01 12.51
N ILE A 84 23.14 9.02 12.54
CA ILE A 84 22.34 9.27 13.75
C ILE A 84 21.50 8.04 14.14
N ALA A 85 21.44 7.74 15.45
CA ALA A 85 20.59 6.67 15.96
C ALA A 85 19.15 7.12 16.25
N ARG A 86 18.94 8.40 16.58
CA ARG A 86 17.63 8.95 17.00
C ARG A 86 17.32 10.23 16.23
N LEU A 87 16.05 10.38 15.85
CA LEU A 87 15.54 11.60 15.23
C LEU A 87 15.25 12.65 16.31
N THR A 88 16.02 13.72 16.34
CA THR A 88 15.66 14.93 17.09
C THR A 88 14.57 15.69 16.36
N LYS A 89 13.98 16.71 16.99
CA LYS A 89 12.91 17.53 16.38
C LYS A 89 13.31 18.07 14.99
N LYS A 90 14.53 18.63 14.86
CA LYS A 90 15.06 19.16 13.60
C LYS A 90 15.19 18.08 12.53
N HIS A 91 15.70 16.90 12.89
CA HIS A 91 15.82 15.78 11.95
C HIS A 91 14.45 15.25 11.52
N LYS A 92 13.48 15.23 12.44
CA LYS A 92 12.10 14.83 12.12
C LYS A 92 11.47 15.76 11.10
N GLU A 93 11.63 17.07 11.26
CA GLU A 93 11.15 18.08 10.29
C GLU A 93 11.79 17.89 8.90
N ASN A 94 13.08 17.55 8.85
CA ASN A 94 13.75 17.26 7.57
C ASN A 94 13.21 15.98 6.91
N VAL A 95 13.03 14.91 7.68
CA VAL A 95 12.45 13.65 7.17
C VAL A 95 11.01 13.87 6.68
N GLU A 96 10.22 14.67 7.38
CA GLU A 96 8.86 15.02 6.96
C GLU A 96 8.85 15.76 5.61
N LYS A 97 9.82 16.66 5.36
CA LYS A 97 9.98 17.30 4.04
C LYS A 97 10.34 16.28 2.95
N LEU A 98 11.30 15.40 3.21
CA LEU A 98 11.68 14.34 2.26
C LEU A 98 10.50 13.43 1.91
N ILE A 99 9.67 13.08 2.91
CA ILE A 99 8.46 12.28 2.72
C ILE A 99 7.42 13.05 1.88
N ALA A 100 7.29 14.36 2.08
CA ALA A 100 6.34 15.19 1.33
C ALA A 100 6.78 15.43 -0.12
N GLU A 101 8.08 15.44 -0.39
CA GLU A 101 8.67 15.60 -1.72
C GLU A 101 8.70 14.30 -2.53
N ASP A 102 8.49 13.14 -1.89
CA ASP A 102 8.52 11.84 -2.56
C ASP A 102 7.30 11.64 -3.49
N SER A 103 7.56 11.63 -4.79
CA SER A 103 6.55 11.47 -5.84
C SER A 103 5.76 10.16 -5.74
N ARG A 104 6.39 9.07 -5.27
CA ARG A 104 5.73 7.76 -5.14
C ARG A 104 4.68 7.80 -4.04
N ILE A 105 4.98 8.48 -2.94
CA ILE A 105 4.02 8.66 -1.84
C ILE A 105 2.82 9.49 -2.32
N ALA A 106 3.06 10.56 -3.08
CA ALA A 106 1.99 11.37 -3.65
C ALA A 106 1.08 10.55 -4.57
N GLN A 107 1.66 9.79 -5.52
CA GLN A 107 0.91 8.89 -6.41
C GLN A 107 0.11 7.83 -5.64
N CYS A 108 0.70 7.22 -4.61
CA CYS A 108 0.01 6.23 -3.78
C CYS A 108 -1.16 6.83 -2.97
N LEU A 109 -1.04 8.09 -2.53
CA LEU A 109 -2.13 8.81 -1.85
C LEU A 109 -3.28 9.12 -2.81
N GLU A 110 -2.98 9.50 -4.05
CA GLU A 110 -4.00 9.67 -5.10
C GLU A 110 -4.70 8.34 -5.41
N LEU A 111 -3.95 7.26 -5.60
CA LEU A 111 -4.48 5.91 -5.79
C LEU A 111 -5.41 5.51 -4.63
N LYS A 112 -5.02 5.80 -3.39
CA LYS A 112 -5.85 5.55 -2.20
C LYS A 112 -7.15 6.34 -2.23
N SER A 113 -7.11 7.61 -2.65
CA SER A 113 -8.30 8.46 -2.77
C SER A 113 -9.32 7.86 -3.73
N GLN A 114 -8.87 7.43 -4.92
CA GLN A 114 -9.74 6.81 -5.93
C GLN A 114 -10.44 5.54 -5.43
N LEU A 115 -9.75 4.71 -4.64
CA LEU A 115 -10.34 3.51 -4.04
C LEU A 115 -11.49 3.83 -3.06
N GLN A 116 -11.52 5.04 -2.48
CA GLN A 116 -12.54 5.48 -1.54
C GLN A 116 -13.82 5.97 -2.23
N TYR A 117 -13.72 6.47 -3.47
CA TYR A 117 -14.86 7.00 -4.25
C TYR A 117 -15.50 5.99 -5.21
N SER A 118 -14.89 4.82 -5.41
CA SER A 118 -15.48 3.73 -6.19
C SER A 118 -16.59 3.02 -5.38
N ARG A 119 -17.76 3.67 -5.26
CA ARG A 119 -19.02 3.08 -4.75
C ARG A 119 -19.94 2.70 -5.89
#